data_AF-A0A6J6C4B6-F1
#
_entry.id   AF-A0A6J6C4B6-F1
#
_cell.length_a   1.000
_cell.length_b   1.000
_cell.length_c   1.000
_cell.angle_alpha   90.00
_cell.angle_beta   90.00
_cell.angle_gamma   90.00
#
_symmetry.space_group_name_H-M   'P 1'
#
loop_
_entity.id
_entity.type
_entity.pdbx_description
1 polymer ?
#
loop_
_entity_poly.entity_id
_entity_poly.type
_entity_poly.pdbx_seq_one_letter_code
_entity_poly.pdbx_strand_id
1 'polypeptide(L)'
;MVINNWLYVGNAKIETKYIKKVTALNKNAYLKLRGVQADPACFNATRFWVSTGVKVEIKDKSDPTPYWLISSRKGKALAACLN
;
A
#
# COMPACT_ATOMS: atom_id res chain seq x y z
N MET A 1 -5.14 2.72 8.34
CA MET A 1 -5.96 3.85 8.82
C MET A 1 -5.19 5.13 8.55
N VAL A 2 -5.85 6.25 8.26
CA VAL A 2 -5.17 7.54 8.07
C VAL A 2 -5.58 8.47 9.22
N ILE A 3 -4.62 9.07 9.93
CA ILE A 3 -4.84 9.98 11.06
C ILE A 3 -3.79 11.09 10.98
N ASN A 4 -4.18 12.37 11.06
CA ASN A 4 -3.26 13.51 11.09
C ASN A 4 -2.16 13.48 10.01
N ASN A 5 -2.50 13.12 8.76
CA ASN A 5 -1.54 12.95 7.66
C ASN A 5 -0.52 11.81 7.87
N TRP A 6 -0.85 10.81 8.68
CA TRP A 6 -0.10 9.56 8.82
C TRP A 6 -0.94 8.37 8.39
N LEU A 7 -0.39 7.54 7.51
CA LEU A 7 -0.94 6.25 7.13
C LEU A 7 -0.38 5.16 8.04
N TYR A 8 -1.26 4.51 8.80
CA TYR A 8 -0.96 3.40 9.70
C TYR A 8 -1.36 2.06 9.07
N VAL A 9 -0.44 1.11 9.10
CA VAL A 9 -0.58 -0.23 8.53
C VAL A 9 0.03 -1.26 9.48
N GLY A 10 -0.79 -1.83 10.35
CA GLY A 10 -0.30 -2.70 11.42
C GLY A 10 0.66 -1.93 12.34
N ASN A 11 1.90 -2.41 12.46
CA ASN A 11 2.94 -1.76 13.26
C ASN A 11 3.76 -0.73 12.46
N ALA A 12 3.56 -0.64 11.14
CA ALA A 12 4.23 0.34 10.30
C ALA A 12 3.38 1.61 10.16
N LYS A 13 4.05 2.76 10.08
CA LYS A 13 3.41 4.05 9.80
C LYS A 13 4.28 4.86 8.85
N ILE A 14 3.64 5.58 7.93
CA ILE A 14 4.31 6.49 6.98
C ILE A 14 3.53 7.79 6.90
N GLU A 15 4.25 8.91 6.83
CA GLU A 15 3.64 10.22 6.67
C GLU A 15 3.21 10.43 5.22
N THR A 16 2.04 11.03 4.98
CA THR A 16 1.47 11.17 3.63
C THR A 16 2.35 12.01 2.71
N LYS A 17 3.22 12.86 3.24
CA LYS A 17 4.19 13.64 2.45
C LYS A 17 5.19 12.78 1.64
N TYR A 18 5.45 11.56 2.10
CA TYR A 18 6.32 10.60 1.40
C TYR A 18 5.56 9.72 0.42
N ILE A 19 4.22 9.77 0.44
CA ILE A 19 3.38 9.02 -0.48
C ILE A 19 3.33 9.78 -1.80
N LYS A 20 3.78 9.12 -2.87
CA LYS A 20 3.74 9.67 -4.23
C LYS A 20 2.38 9.48 -4.87
N LYS A 21 1.81 8.28 -4.71
CA LYS A 21 0.59 7.88 -5.39
C LYS A 21 -0.03 6.69 -4.67
N VAL A 22 -1.37 6.69 -4.54
CA VAL A 22 -2.11 5.53 -4.05
C VAL A 22 -2.99 4.99 -5.16
N THR A 23 -2.78 3.71 -5.50
CA THR A 23 -3.55 3.01 -6.52
C THR A 23 -4.34 1.88 -5.89
N ALA A 24 -5.66 1.92 -6.01
CA ALA A 24 -6.51 0.81 -5.60
C ALA A 24 -6.36 -0.38 -6.55
N LEU A 25 -6.09 -1.56 -6.00
CA LEU A 25 -5.90 -2.78 -6.76
C LEU A 25 -7.15 -3.66 -6.66
N ASN A 26 -7.63 -4.06 -7.82
CA ASN A 26 -8.59 -5.15 -7.99
C ASN A 26 -7.94 -6.52 -7.72
N LYS A 27 -8.76 -7.54 -7.52
CA LYS A 27 -8.33 -8.88 -7.06
C LYS A 27 -7.17 -9.46 -7.88
N ASN A 28 -7.28 -9.42 -9.22
CA ASN A 28 -6.26 -9.98 -10.10
C ASN A 28 -4.91 -9.24 -10.00
N ALA A 29 -4.93 -7.90 -9.96
CA ALA A 29 -3.71 -7.11 -9.84
C ALA A 29 -3.05 -7.30 -8.46
N TYR A 30 -3.87 -7.36 -7.40
CA TYR A 30 -3.39 -7.62 -6.05
C TYR A 30 -2.71 -8.99 -5.91
N LEU A 31 -3.32 -10.03 -6.47
CA LEU A 31 -2.75 -11.38 -6.45
C LEU A 31 -1.43 -11.48 -7.24
N LYS A 32 -1.32 -10.78 -8.38
CA LYS A 32 -0.06 -10.72 -9.15
C LYS A 32 1.07 -10.08 -8.35
N LEU A 33 0.81 -8.93 -7.73
CA LEU A 33 1.79 -8.20 -6.91
C LEU A 33 2.12 -8.91 -5.60
N ARG A 34 1.20 -9.72 -5.07
CA ARG A 34 1.47 -10.60 -3.92
C ARG A 34 2.34 -11.81 -4.31
N GLY A 35 2.20 -12.30 -5.54
CA GLY A 35 2.84 -13.52 -6.02
C GLY A 35 3.98 -13.23 -6.99
N VAL A 36 3.73 -13.52 -8.27
CA VAL A 36 4.75 -13.53 -9.34
C VAL A 36 5.48 -12.20 -9.51
N GLN A 37 4.81 -11.07 -9.24
CA GLN A 37 5.38 -9.72 -9.36
C GLN A 37 5.71 -9.10 -8.00
N ALA A 38 5.83 -9.92 -6.95
CA ALA A 38 6.23 -9.43 -5.64
C ALA A 38 7.67 -8.91 -5.69
N ASP A 39 7.83 -7.66 -5.28
CA ASP A 39 9.14 -7.05 -5.12
C ASP A 39 9.64 -7.33 -3.69
N PRO A 40 10.83 -7.94 -3.50
CA PRO A 40 11.37 -8.21 -2.17
C PRO A 40 11.67 -6.94 -1.35
N ALA A 41 11.89 -5.81 -2.03
CA ALA A 41 12.09 -4.52 -1.37
C ALA A 41 10.77 -3.85 -0.96
N CYS A 42 9.61 -4.37 -1.36
CA CYS A 42 8.33 -3.76 -0.98
C CYS A 42 7.93 -4.12 0.44
N PHE A 43 7.30 -3.18 1.14
CA PHE A 43 6.63 -3.49 2.39
C PHE A 43 5.30 -4.19 2.12
N ASN A 44 5.18 -5.44 2.58
CA ASN A 44 4.02 -6.26 2.33
C ASN A 44 3.14 -6.43 3.58
N ALA A 45 2.01 -5.73 3.60
CA ALA A 45 0.98 -5.83 4.64
C ALA A 45 -0.28 -6.55 4.11
N THR A 46 -0.07 -7.77 3.61
CA THR A 46 -1.14 -8.62 3.09
C THR A 46 -1.74 -9.52 4.17
N ARG A 47 -3.07 -9.57 4.26
CA ARG A 47 -3.82 -10.54 5.06
C ARG A 47 -4.29 -11.68 4.15
N PHE A 48 -4.12 -12.93 4.56
CA PHE A 48 -4.42 -14.08 3.71
C PHE A 48 -5.89 -14.19 3.29
N TRP A 49 -6.81 -13.69 4.13
CA TRP A 49 -8.26 -13.70 3.88
C TRP A 49 -8.78 -12.48 3.11
N VAL A 50 -7.91 -11.55 2.71
CA VAL A 50 -8.27 -10.36 1.93
C VAL A 50 -7.61 -10.46 0.56
N SER A 51 -8.42 -10.40 -0.49
CA SER A 51 -7.95 -10.58 -1.87
C SER A 51 -7.85 -9.28 -2.66
N THR A 52 -8.07 -8.13 -2.02
CA THR A 52 -8.00 -6.78 -2.60
C THR A 52 -7.09 -5.89 -1.77
N GLY A 53 -6.62 -4.78 -2.35
CA GLY A 53 -5.75 -3.88 -1.61
C GLY A 53 -5.43 -2.58 -2.32
N VAL A 54 -4.39 -1.92 -1.85
CA VAL A 54 -3.83 -0.72 -2.46
C VAL A 54 -2.32 -0.89 -2.63
N LYS A 55 -1.79 -0.30 -3.70
CA LYS A 55 -0.36 -0.04 -3.87
C LYS A 55 -0.11 1.42 -3.53
N VAL A 56 0.76 1.65 -2.56
CA VAL A 56 1.17 3.00 -2.12
C VAL A 56 2.61 3.19 -2.60
N GLU A 57 2.81 4.01 -3.62
CA GLU A 57 4.13 4.36 -4.12
C GLU A 57 4.79 5.37 -3.19
N ILE A 58 6.07 5.15 -2.87
CA ILE A 58 6.83 6.00 -1.96
C ILE A 58 7.82 6.85 -2.77
N LYS A 59 8.00 8.11 -2.38
CA LYS A 59 8.93 9.07 -3.00
C LYS A 59 10.19 9.32 -2.15
N ASP A 60 10.37 8.62 -1.05
CA ASP A 60 11.56 8.78 -0.22
C ASP A 60 12.80 8.26 -0.97
N LYS A 61 13.76 9.16 -1.23
CA LYS A 61 15.03 8.82 -1.91
C LYS A 61 15.98 8.03 -1.02
N SER A 62 15.80 8.09 0.29
CA SER A 62 16.64 7.39 1.26
C SER A 62 16.09 6.01 1.63
N ASP A 63 14.83 5.73 1.32
CA ASP A 63 14.17 4.47 1.66
C ASP A 63 14.31 3.47 0.50
N PRO A 64 14.89 2.27 0.73
CA PRO A 64 14.95 1.23 -0.28
C PRO A 64 13.57 0.64 -0.63
N THR A 65 12.49 0.99 0.07
CA THR A 65 11.15 0.47 -0.17
C THR A 65 10.39 1.28 -1.24
N PRO A 66 10.30 0.81 -2.51
CA PRO A 66 9.72 1.61 -3.59
C PRO A 66 8.21 1.80 -3.46
N TYR A 67 7.53 0.84 -2.81
CA TYR A 67 6.09 0.90 -2.57
C TYR A 67 5.67 -0.02 -1.42
N TRP A 68 4.48 0.24 -0.87
CA TRP A 68 3.80 -0.63 0.08
C TRP A 68 2.62 -1.32 -0.58
N LEU A 69 2.49 -2.62 -0.36
CA LEU A 69 1.34 -3.43 -0.76
C LEU A 69 0.47 -3.72 0.46
N ILE A 70 -0.73 -3.13 0.52
CA ILE A 70 -1.57 -3.17 1.71
C ILE A 70 -2.90 -3.84 1.38
N SER A 71 -3.26 -4.89 2.11
CA SER A 71 -4.59 -5.50 2.02
C SER A 71 -5.67 -4.56 2.55
N SER A 72 -6.73 -4.36 1.77
CA SER A 72 -7.88 -3.56 2.19
C SER A 72 -9.13 -3.93 1.39
N ARG A 73 -10.23 -4.16 2.11
CA ARG A 73 -11.56 -4.36 1.48
C ARG A 73 -12.13 -3.05 0.91
N LYS A 74 -11.68 -1.90 1.42
CA LYS A 74 -12.11 -0.56 1.00
C LYS A 74 -10.96 0.20 0.34
N GLY A 75 -10.18 -0.48 -0.52
CA GLY A 75 -9.00 0.09 -1.15
C GLY A 75 -9.28 1.34 -1.99
N LYS A 76 -10.42 1.40 -2.69
CA LYS A 76 -10.84 2.59 -3.46
C LYS A 76 -11.05 3.81 -2.57
N ALA A 77 -11.76 3.66 -1.46
CA ALA A 77 -11.97 4.75 -0.51
C ALA A 77 -10.65 5.22 0.12
N LEU A 78 -9.76 4.27 0.46
CA LEU A 78 -8.44 4.60 0.99
C LEU A 78 -7.59 5.40 -0.02
N ALA A 79 -7.61 5.00 -1.29
CA ALA A 79 -6.90 5.71 -2.35
C ALA A 79 -7.48 7.13 -2.56
N ALA A 80 -8.80 7.29 -2.46
CA ALA A 80 -9.45 8.60 -2.58
C ALA A 80 -9.15 9.55 -1.41
N CYS A 81 -8.85 9.04 -0.21
CA CYS A 81 -8.45 9.88 0.92
C CYS A 81 -6.97 10.30 0.90
N LEU A 82 -6.15 9.68 0.05
CA LEU A 82 -4.68 9.83 0.04
C LEU A 82 -4.14 10.42 -1.27
N ASN A 83 -4.98 10.58 -2.29
CA ASN A 83 -4.70 11.35 -3.51
C ASN A 83 -5.41 12.70 -3.41
#